data_AF-A0A919JHR6-F1
#
_entry.id   AF-A0A919JHR6-F1
#
_cell.length_a   1.000
_cell.length_b   1.000
_cell.length_c   1.000
_cell.angle_alpha   90.00
_cell.angle_beta   90.00
_cell.angle_gamma   90.00
#
_symmetry.space_group_name_H-M   'P 1'
#
loop_
_entity.id
_entity.type
_entity.pdbx_description
1 polymer ?
#
loop_
_entity_poly.entity_id
_entity_poly.type
_entity_poly.pdbx_seq_one_letter_code
_entity_poly.pdbx_strand_id
1 'polypeptide(L)'
;MDFFLGEITRPHRDIDFFCSAPDADDLVARLVALGYRPVPGNDALQRDLVGPDGLDVQIALLGRDHDGCPVVPAGPYAGARWPVDLLDGPPGRIGDVECPIVSPRAQIEIKEMMPVWVPGLPRRAKDSEDVARLRAALA
;
A
#
# COMPACT_ATOMS: atom_id res chain seq x y z
N MET A 1 7.34 -4.49 0.38
CA MET A 1 8.20 -5.69 0.41
C MET A 1 9.67 -5.35 0.53
N ASP A 2 10.28 -4.69 -0.45
CA ASP A 2 11.75 -4.49 -0.51
C ASP A 2 12.34 -3.82 0.74
N PHE A 3 11.62 -2.86 1.33
CA PHE A 3 12.00 -2.28 2.63
C PHE A 3 12.08 -3.30 3.77
N PHE A 4 11.25 -4.33 3.78
CA PHE A 4 11.37 -5.42 4.77
C PHE A 4 12.59 -6.31 4.49
N LEU A 5 12.92 -6.52 3.22
CA LEU A 5 14.01 -7.39 2.80
C LEU A 5 15.39 -6.71 2.87
N GLY A 6 15.44 -5.38 2.94
CA GLY A 6 16.69 -4.63 2.96
C GLY A 6 17.32 -4.40 1.58
N GLU A 7 16.70 -4.89 0.51
CA GLU A 7 17.25 -4.87 -0.85
C GLU A 7 16.19 -4.58 -1.91
N ILE A 8 16.62 -3.98 -3.03
CA ILE A 8 15.77 -3.80 -4.21
C ILE A 8 15.73 -5.11 -4.98
N THR A 9 14.59 -5.77 -5.00
CA THR A 9 14.41 -7.10 -5.60
C THR A 9 14.08 -7.05 -7.09
N ARG A 10 13.51 -5.93 -7.55
CA ARG A 10 13.13 -5.65 -8.95
C ARG A 10 12.88 -4.16 -9.16
N PRO A 11 12.80 -3.68 -10.41
CA PRO A 11 12.23 -2.36 -10.69
C PRO A 11 10.77 -2.27 -10.19
N HIS A 12 10.44 -1.16 -9.54
CA HIS A 12 9.07 -0.80 -9.15
C HIS A 12 8.61 0.39 -9.99
N ARG A 13 7.33 0.39 -10.38
CA ARG A 13 6.73 1.46 -11.19
C ARG A 13 5.92 2.44 -10.33
N ASP A 14 5.60 2.00 -9.11
CA ASP A 14 4.64 2.59 -8.20
C ASP A 14 5.21 2.61 -6.78
N ILE A 15 4.72 3.55 -5.97
CA ILE A 15 4.85 3.55 -4.51
C ILE A 15 3.45 3.55 -3.91
N ASP A 16 3.16 2.54 -3.09
CA ASP A 16 1.89 2.39 -2.37
C ASP A 16 1.99 2.88 -0.93
N PHE A 17 1.10 3.78 -0.53
CA PHE A 17 0.92 4.25 0.83
C PHE A 17 -0.45 3.83 1.37
N PHE A 18 -0.52 3.65 2.69
CA PHE A 18 -1.76 3.54 3.44
C PHE A 18 -1.78 4.61 4.53
N CYS A 19 -2.82 5.44 4.57
CA CYS A 19 -2.96 6.45 5.62
C CYS A 19 -4.41 6.90 5.80
N SER A 20 -4.66 7.70 6.83
CA SER A 20 -5.97 8.34 7.03
C SER A 20 -6.24 9.38 5.92
N ALA A 21 -7.50 9.80 5.76
CA ALA A 21 -7.84 10.83 4.78
C ALA A 21 -7.13 12.19 5.05
N PRO A 22 -7.07 12.71 6.29
CA PRO A 22 -6.30 13.92 6.58
C PRO A 22 -4.81 13.79 6.21
N ASP A 23 -4.18 12.67 6.56
CA ASP A 23 -2.76 12.44 6.23
C ASP A 23 -2.54 12.32 4.72
N ALA A 24 -3.51 11.73 4.00
CA ALA A 24 -3.46 11.61 2.55
C ALA A 24 -3.52 12.99 1.88
N ASP A 25 -4.38 13.89 2.37
CA ASP A 25 -4.49 15.24 1.83
C ASP A 25 -3.20 16.06 2.09
N ASP A 26 -2.60 15.91 3.28
CA ASP A 26 -1.29 16.50 3.60
C ASP A 26 -0.17 15.95 2.71
N LEU A 27 -0.15 14.63 2.48
CA LEU A 27 0.83 13.98 1.60
C LEU A 27 0.66 14.43 0.15
N VAL A 28 -0.58 14.54 -0.35
CA VAL A 28 -0.90 15.07 -1.68
C VAL A 28 -0.36 16.49 -1.82
N ALA A 29 -0.62 17.38 -0.86
CA ALA A 29 -0.14 18.76 -0.93
C ALA A 29 1.39 18.84 -1.02
N ARG A 30 2.10 18.00 -0.26
CA ARG A 30 3.57 17.91 -0.30
C ARG A 30 4.09 17.36 -1.63
N LEU A 31 3.47 16.31 -2.14
CA LEU A 31 3.84 15.73 -3.44
C LEU A 31 3.58 16.71 -4.59
N VAL A 32 2.47 17.46 -4.55
CA VAL A 32 2.18 18.52 -5.53
C VAL A 32 3.26 19.60 -5.50
N ALA A 33 3.71 20.02 -4.31
CA ALA A 33 4.82 20.97 -4.19
C ALA A 33 6.14 20.44 -4.78
N LEU A 34 6.30 19.12 -4.87
CA LEU A 34 7.43 18.43 -5.51
C LEU A 34 7.21 18.16 -7.02
N GLY A 35 6.10 18.64 -7.60
CA GLY A 35 5.83 18.52 -9.04
C GLY A 35 5.02 17.27 -9.44
N TYR A 36 4.50 16.50 -8.47
CA TYR A 36 3.54 15.44 -8.76
C TYR A 36 2.19 16.04 -9.16
N ARG A 37 1.46 15.34 -10.03
CA ARG A 37 0.15 15.76 -10.52
C ARG A 37 -0.91 14.76 -10.08
N PRO A 38 -1.98 15.19 -9.38
CA PRO A 38 -3.09 14.32 -9.05
C PRO A 38 -3.74 13.75 -10.31
N VAL A 39 -4.09 12.48 -10.25
CA VAL A 39 -4.82 11.76 -11.30
C VAL A 39 -6.29 11.70 -10.89
N PRO A 40 -7.25 12.12 -11.74
CA PRO A 40 -8.67 12.01 -11.44
C PRO A 40 -9.07 10.56 -11.15
N GLY A 41 -9.76 10.32 -10.04
CA GLY A 41 -10.12 8.97 -9.60
C GLY A 41 -11.27 8.97 -8.58
N ASN A 42 -11.40 7.87 -7.84
CA ASN A 42 -12.35 7.78 -6.75
C ASN A 42 -11.73 8.29 -5.45
N ASP A 43 -11.89 9.59 -5.20
CA ASP A 43 -11.36 10.27 -4.02
C ASP A 43 -11.95 9.76 -2.68
N ALA A 44 -13.01 8.94 -2.72
CA ALA A 44 -13.50 8.27 -1.52
C ALA A 44 -12.64 7.07 -1.12
N LEU A 45 -11.85 6.50 -2.05
CA LEU A 45 -11.07 5.28 -1.84
C LEU A 45 -9.56 5.54 -1.77
N GLN A 46 -9.04 6.41 -2.62
CA GLN A 46 -7.60 6.64 -2.73
C GLN A 46 -7.26 8.04 -3.27
N ARG A 47 -5.97 8.39 -3.22
CA ARG A 47 -5.38 9.49 -3.99
C ARG A 47 -4.31 8.91 -4.90
N ASP A 48 -4.44 9.14 -6.20
CA ASP A 48 -3.44 8.72 -7.18
C ASP A 48 -2.71 9.95 -7.71
N LEU A 49 -1.38 9.89 -7.85
CA LEU A 49 -0.56 10.95 -8.41
C LEU A 49 0.49 10.38 -9.36
N VAL A 50 0.89 11.18 -10.34
CA VAL A 50 2.01 10.86 -11.23
C VAL A 50 3.11 11.91 -11.11
N GLY A 51 4.35 11.44 -10.92
CA GLY A 51 5.54 12.27 -10.83
C GLY A 51 6.00 12.82 -12.18
N PRO A 52 6.95 13.79 -12.18
CA PRO A 52 7.51 14.34 -13.41
C PRO A 52 8.21 13.27 -14.29
N ASP A 53 8.79 12.25 -13.66
CA ASP A 53 9.49 11.14 -14.33
C ASP A 53 8.57 9.95 -14.64
N GLY A 54 7.26 10.11 -14.46
CA GLY A 54 6.27 9.04 -14.71
C GLY A 54 6.17 8.00 -13.59
N LEU A 55 6.70 8.28 -12.40
CA LEU A 55 6.52 7.45 -11.20
C LEU A 55 5.10 7.59 -10.67
N ASP A 56 4.41 6.47 -10.49
CA ASP A 56 3.07 6.45 -9.91
C ASP A 56 3.14 6.42 -8.38
N VAL A 57 2.29 7.21 -7.73
CA VAL A 57 2.11 7.18 -6.27
C VAL A 57 0.65 6.95 -5.97
N GLN A 58 0.36 5.88 -5.24
CA GLN A 58 -0.99 5.47 -4.87
C GLN A 58 -1.13 5.55 -3.35
N ILE A 59 -2.15 6.25 -2.88
CA ILE A 59 -2.41 6.44 -1.45
C ILE A 59 -3.79 5.85 -1.15
N ALA A 60 -3.82 4.62 -0.65
CA ALA A 60 -5.04 3.95 -0.22
C ALA A 60 -5.51 4.53 1.13
N LEU A 61 -6.78 4.93 1.19
CA LEU A 61 -7.34 5.50 2.42
C LEU A 61 -7.68 4.41 3.43
N LEU A 62 -7.39 4.69 4.70
CA LEU A 62 -7.71 3.83 5.84
C LEU A 62 -8.70 4.51 6.79
N GLY A 63 -9.72 3.75 7.15
CA GLY A 63 -10.56 3.99 8.33
C GLY A 63 -10.23 3.00 9.45
N ARG A 64 -10.94 3.14 10.58
CA ARG A 64 -10.95 2.15 11.65
C ARG A 64 -12.39 1.80 12.01
N ASP A 65 -12.65 0.53 12.32
CA ASP A 65 -13.92 0.11 12.88
C ASP A 65 -13.98 0.31 14.41
N HIS A 66 -15.07 -0.14 15.03
CA HIS A 66 -15.30 -0.02 16.48
C HIS A 66 -14.28 -0.79 17.34
N ASP A 67 -13.65 -1.82 16.79
CA ASP A 67 -12.60 -2.61 17.44
C ASP A 67 -11.20 -2.00 17.18
N GLY A 68 -11.13 -0.89 16.42
CA GLY A 68 -9.90 -0.26 16.01
C GLY A 68 -9.20 -0.94 14.83
N CYS A 69 -9.82 -1.95 14.21
CA CYS A 69 -9.24 -2.66 13.07
C CYS A 69 -9.23 -1.77 11.82
N PRO A 70 -8.20 -1.87 10.96
CA PRO A 70 -8.14 -1.11 9.72
C PRO A 70 -9.24 -1.55 8.75
N VAL A 71 -9.96 -0.60 8.19
CA VAL A 71 -11.04 -0.84 7.21
C VAL A 71 -10.95 0.10 6.02
N VAL A 72 -11.60 -0.28 4.92
CA VAL A 72 -11.87 0.66 3.82
C VAL A 72 -12.90 1.70 4.30
N PRO A 73 -12.60 3.01 4.23
CA PRO A 73 -13.41 4.03 4.90
C PRO A 73 -14.71 4.39 4.15
N ALA A 74 -14.77 4.19 2.82
CA ALA A 74 -15.90 4.62 2.00
C ALA A 74 -16.03 3.80 0.70
N GLY A 75 -17.00 4.15 -0.14
CA GLY A 75 -17.23 3.52 -1.43
C GLY A 75 -17.88 2.13 -1.35
N PRO A 76 -17.86 1.36 -2.46
CA PRO A 76 -18.54 0.06 -2.55
C PRO A 76 -18.04 -1.01 -1.56
N TYR A 77 -16.84 -0.81 -1.00
CA TYR A 77 -16.19 -1.72 -0.07
C TYR A 77 -16.13 -1.16 1.36
N ALA A 78 -16.88 -0.09 1.67
CA ALA A 78 -16.86 0.54 2.99
C ALA A 78 -17.09 -0.48 4.10
N GLY A 79 -16.24 -0.44 5.14
CA GLY A 79 -16.28 -1.37 6.26
C GLY A 79 -15.62 -2.72 6.01
N ALA A 80 -15.17 -3.02 4.78
CA ALA A 80 -14.34 -4.20 4.53
C ALA A 80 -13.03 -4.10 5.32
N ARG A 81 -12.71 -5.18 6.05
CA ARG A 81 -11.53 -5.26 6.91
C ARG A 81 -10.28 -5.54 6.07
N TRP A 82 -9.24 -4.75 6.34
CA TRP A 82 -7.88 -5.12 6.01
C TRP A 82 -7.36 -6.15 7.04
N PRO A 83 -6.22 -6.81 6.77
CA PRO A 83 -5.53 -7.59 7.78
C PRO A 83 -5.38 -6.81 9.09
N VAL A 84 -5.69 -7.44 10.23
CA VAL A 84 -5.76 -6.75 11.54
C VAL A 84 -4.43 -6.07 11.92
N ASP A 85 -3.32 -6.66 11.53
CA ASP A 85 -1.95 -6.21 11.79
C ASP A 85 -1.37 -5.34 10.67
N LEU A 86 -2.20 -4.80 9.77
CA LEU A 86 -1.76 -4.06 8.58
C LEU A 86 -0.66 -3.03 8.92
N LEU A 87 -0.87 -2.28 10.00
CA LEU A 87 0.01 -1.19 10.42
C LEU A 87 1.03 -1.60 11.51
N ASP A 88 1.10 -2.89 11.85
CA ASP A 88 1.96 -3.43 12.92
C ASP A 88 3.28 -4.00 12.37
N GLY A 89 3.70 -3.57 11.17
CA GLY A 89 4.96 -3.97 10.58
C GLY A 89 6.17 -3.36 11.31
N PRO A 90 7.32 -4.06 11.38
CA PRO A 90 8.56 -3.43 11.84
C PRO A 90 8.97 -2.32 10.86
N PRO A 91 9.75 -1.30 11.27
CA PRO A 91 10.37 -0.38 10.33
C PRO A 91 11.18 -1.14 9.27
N GLY A 92 11.02 -0.76 8.02
CA GLY A 92 11.80 -1.29 6.91
C GLY A 92 12.90 -0.32 6.50
N ARG A 93 13.93 -0.82 5.81
CA ARG A 93 15.08 -0.02 5.37
C ARG A 93 15.55 -0.42 3.97
N ILE A 94 15.93 0.56 3.15
CA ILE A 94 16.72 0.37 1.93
C ILE A 94 17.81 1.45 1.91
N GLY A 95 19.08 1.03 1.92
CA GLY A 95 20.20 1.96 2.08
C GLY A 95 20.04 2.80 3.34
N ASP A 96 20.08 4.13 3.20
CA ASP A 96 19.94 5.10 4.29
C ASP A 96 18.48 5.51 4.56
N VAL A 97 17.51 4.98 3.81
CA VAL A 97 16.09 5.30 3.97
C VAL A 97 15.44 4.28 4.88
N GLU A 98 14.93 4.73 6.02
CA GLU A 98 14.10 3.93 6.94
C GLU A 98 12.69 4.51 6.99
N CYS A 99 11.67 3.64 6.97
CA CYS A 99 10.28 4.06 7.05
C CYS A 99 9.39 2.99 7.72
N PRO A 100 8.23 3.40 8.29
CA PRO A 100 7.17 2.46 8.62
C PRO A 100 6.69 1.73 7.36
N ILE A 101 6.45 0.43 7.48
CA ILE A 101 5.93 -0.40 6.40
C ILE A 101 4.72 -1.20 6.87
N VAL A 102 3.89 -1.61 5.91
CA VAL A 102 2.82 -2.58 6.16
C VAL A 102 3.42 -3.89 6.66
N SER A 103 2.76 -4.56 7.62
CA SER A 103 3.18 -5.88 8.13
C SER A 103 3.51 -6.84 6.97
N PRO A 104 4.67 -7.52 6.98
CA PRO A 104 5.00 -8.54 5.98
C PRO A 104 3.93 -9.63 5.86
N ARG A 105 3.32 -10.01 7.00
CA ARG A 105 2.21 -10.98 7.05
C ARG A 105 0.96 -10.42 6.36
N ALA A 106 0.62 -9.16 6.62
CA ALA A 106 -0.48 -8.48 5.95
C ALA A 106 -0.24 -8.33 4.44
N GLN A 107 0.99 -8.04 4.00
CA GLN A 107 1.36 -7.98 2.58
C GLN A 107 1.10 -9.34 1.87
N ILE A 108 1.44 -10.45 2.53
CA ILE A 108 1.14 -11.80 2.01
C ILE A 108 -0.38 -11.97 1.86
N GLU A 109 -1.14 -11.72 2.93
CA GLU A 109 -2.60 -11.90 2.94
C GLU A 109 -3.27 -11.06 1.84
N ILE A 110 -2.91 -9.79 1.71
CA ILE A 110 -3.44 -8.90 0.66
C ILE A 110 -3.18 -9.47 -0.73
N LYS A 111 -1.95 -9.95 -1.00
CA LYS A 111 -1.60 -10.51 -2.32
C LYS A 111 -2.36 -11.80 -2.63
N GLU A 112 -2.56 -12.65 -1.64
CA GLU A 112 -3.30 -13.91 -1.80
C GLU A 112 -4.81 -13.68 -1.97
N MET A 113 -5.34 -12.69 -1.26
CA MET A 113 -6.77 -12.43 -1.18
C MET A 113 -7.28 -11.40 -2.19
N MET A 114 -6.46 -10.51 -2.74
CA MET A 114 -6.89 -9.52 -3.73
C MET A 114 -7.69 -10.13 -4.91
N PRO A 115 -7.29 -11.27 -5.50
CA PRO A 115 -8.08 -11.93 -6.56
C PRO A 115 -9.42 -12.51 -6.08
N VAL A 116 -9.57 -12.72 -4.77
CA VAL A 116 -10.81 -13.19 -4.13
C VAL A 116 -11.70 -12.00 -3.78
N TRP A 117 -11.12 -10.94 -3.20
CA TRP A 117 -11.81 -9.70 -2.86
C TRP A 117 -12.28 -8.93 -4.09
N VAL A 118 -11.50 -8.99 -5.17
CA VAL A 118 -11.79 -8.34 -6.45
C VAL A 118 -11.67 -9.39 -7.56
N PRO A 119 -12.74 -10.17 -7.83
CA PRO A 119 -12.71 -11.26 -8.81
C PRO A 119 -12.27 -10.86 -10.24
N GLY A 120 -12.34 -9.58 -10.59
CA GLY A 120 -11.86 -9.04 -11.86
C GLY A 120 -10.36 -8.79 -11.94
N LEU A 121 -9.62 -8.90 -10.82
CA LEU A 121 -8.17 -8.72 -10.79
C LEU A 121 -7.45 -10.08 -10.88
N PRO A 122 -6.74 -10.36 -11.99
CA PRO A 122 -6.03 -11.62 -12.14
C PRO A 122 -4.84 -11.71 -11.19
N ARG A 123 -4.48 -12.93 -10.79
CA ARG A 123 -3.22 -13.21 -10.10
C ARG A 123 -2.06 -12.81 -10.99
N ARG A 124 -1.15 -11.97 -10.48
CA ARG A 124 0.04 -11.50 -11.19
C ARG A 124 1.24 -12.34 -10.75
N ALA A 125 2.10 -12.72 -11.70
CA ALA A 125 3.31 -13.51 -11.39
C ALA A 125 4.19 -12.83 -10.32
N LYS A 126 4.33 -11.50 -10.39
CA LYS A 126 5.07 -10.71 -9.39
C LYS A 126 4.53 -10.89 -7.97
N ASP A 127 3.22 -11.08 -7.79
CA ASP A 127 2.65 -11.25 -6.45
C ASP A 127 3.02 -12.61 -5.86
N SER A 128 3.07 -13.67 -6.68
CA SER A 128 3.52 -14.99 -6.22
C SER A 128 4.99 -15.00 -5.82
N GLU A 129 5.84 -14.30 -6.58
CA GLU A 129 7.27 -14.13 -6.25
C GLU A 129 7.46 -13.33 -4.96
N ASP A 130 6.73 -12.21 -4.83
CA ASP A 130 6.75 -11.38 -3.64
C ASP A 130 6.34 -12.19 -2.39
N VAL A 131 5.27 -12.99 -2.49
CA VAL A 131 4.81 -13.88 -1.41
C VAL A 131 5.87 -14.91 -1.02
N ALA A 132 6.52 -15.55 -2.00
CA ALA A 132 7.57 -16.53 -1.73
C ALA A 132 8.75 -15.90 -0.96
N ARG A 133 9.17 -14.70 -1.35
CA ARG A 133 10.26 -13.96 -0.67
C ARG A 133 9.87 -13.55 0.75
N LEU A 134 8.67 -13.00 0.92
CA LEU A 134 8.16 -12.61 2.24
C LEU A 134 8.08 -13.82 3.18
N ARG A 135 7.60 -14.97 2.70
CA ARG A 135 7.56 -16.20 3.49
C ARG A 135 8.94 -16.71 3.87
N ALA A 136 9.89 -16.68 2.93
CA ALA A 136 11.26 -17.10 3.21
C ALA A 136 11.95 -16.21 4.25
N ALA A 137 11.68 -14.91 4.23
CA ALA A 137 12.25 -13.95 5.18
C ALA A 137 11.58 -13.96 6.58
N LEU A 138 10.38 -14.54 6.69
CA LEU A 138 9.66 -14.69 7.96
C LEU A 138 9.94 -16.02 8.69
N ALA A 139 10.60 -16.97 8.02
CA ALA A 139 10.91 -18.30 8.55
C ALA A 139 12.19 -18.28 9.41
#